data_AF-A0A358S6Y0-F1
#
_entry.id   AF-A0A358S6Y0-F1
#
_cell.length_a   1.000
_cell.length_b   1.000
_cell.length_c   1.000
_cell.angle_alpha   90.00
_cell.angle_beta   90.00
_cell.angle_gamma   90.00
#
_symmetry.space_group_name_H-M   'P 1'
#
loop_
_entity.id
_entity.type
_entity.pdbx_description
1 polymer ?
#
loop_
_entity_poly.entity_id
_entity_poly.type
_entity_poly.pdbx_seq_one_letter_code
_entity_poly.pdbx_strand_id
1 'polypeptide(L)'
;MRFEAISREEAIEKAVEELKLSKDGLTVKEISKPEKRIMGLKKIPGIYEILPKEKEERKKTDDVNGTVEVRNGQVLVTGPKGKGVEATLFIHEDQLIFNVNGEPVTGNRTLSAQDVIEVSFEHLPPEVHFQVELSESMLEAYVEIRRKSGKKYRLKDLEKTSRGALQIEFDPLPPEAIHPEEVFTALANCGVLPEFILEDAVKKACESKESGKILVARGKAPVESRRTDIDYCSEIFVKEITRGLEPVVMKGTKLAEKNGEAVEGIPGVDVKGAEIKVQKVKDEELKAAEGAFLDGNAVYAERDGRPYLKKGEIGVVPLLTVVGDLDKDTEDIDFDGDVVVKGNVQDHMVIRATGNISIIGSVYHSELYAEQNIEVQGKVIGGILRAGDENAVFQTLLPIVEKVILVIEAMFTGLQLTEGRTVQDIMDSISKGKEETEALFQEIEQIEEIFTPHQLQVVEEIEKKFAYVFKEIRLLHKEGFIELNTVYERLLSMVEMMKEELLDARLIKLYYAQNATLKSSGDVEITGDGSYQSSIVAGNEIRFTKFASVVKGGTLLAGRFIKAGIVGTPSEIQTFLKVLDREGDITGRFYKGTTLMRKDELKDYAAILK
;
A
#
# COMPACT_ATOMS: atom_id res chain seq x y z
N MET A 1 20.26 -41.16 106.60
CA MET A 1 21.42 -41.87 107.17
C MET A 1 21.95 -41.11 108.37
N ARG A 2 22.61 -41.78 109.32
CA ARG A 2 23.17 -41.14 110.52
C ARG A 2 24.69 -41.10 110.44
N PHE A 3 25.26 -39.95 110.76
CA PHE A 3 26.69 -39.68 110.66
C PHE A 3 27.22 -39.20 112.01
N GLU A 4 28.32 -39.78 112.45
CA GLU A 4 29.06 -39.33 113.63
C GLU A 4 30.12 -38.29 113.23
N ALA A 5 30.03 -37.11 113.82
CA ALA A 5 30.92 -36.00 113.50
C ALA A 5 31.11 -35.06 114.69
N ILE A 6 32.23 -34.34 114.74
CA ILE A 6 32.50 -33.36 115.80
C ILE A 6 31.96 -31.96 115.48
N SER A 7 31.35 -31.78 114.31
CA SER A 7 30.53 -30.62 113.96
C SER A 7 29.48 -30.95 112.88
N ARG A 8 28.49 -30.06 112.73
CA ARG A 8 27.44 -30.17 111.71
C ARG A 8 28.01 -30.11 110.29
N GLU A 9 29.01 -29.25 110.03
CA GLU A 9 29.65 -29.15 108.72
C GLU A 9 30.38 -30.44 108.33
N GLU A 10 31.06 -31.10 109.27
CA GLU A 10 31.76 -32.36 109.02
C GLU A 10 30.78 -33.51 108.74
N ALA A 11 29.63 -33.55 109.45
CA ALA A 11 28.58 -34.51 109.15
C ALA A 11 28.02 -34.33 107.73
N ILE A 12 27.86 -33.09 107.29
CA ILE A 12 27.38 -32.76 105.94
C ILE A 12 28.38 -33.20 104.87
N GLU A 13 29.69 -32.98 105.08
CA GLU A 13 30.71 -33.41 104.13
C GLU A 13 30.78 -34.93 103.97
N LYS A 14 30.75 -35.66 105.09
CA LYS A 14 30.67 -37.14 105.05
C LYS A 14 29.42 -37.62 104.32
N ALA A 15 28.28 -36.98 104.57
CA ALA A 15 27.04 -37.33 103.89
C ALA A 15 27.04 -37.00 102.39
N VAL A 16 27.73 -35.93 101.96
CA VAL A 16 27.88 -35.57 100.55
C VAL A 16 28.76 -36.56 99.80
N GLU A 17 29.87 -36.99 100.41
CA GLU A 17 30.74 -38.04 99.84
C GLU A 17 30.01 -39.37 99.70
N GLU A 18 29.26 -39.77 100.73
CA GLU A 18 28.61 -41.09 100.77
C GLU A 18 27.32 -41.14 99.93
N LEU A 19 26.53 -40.05 99.89
CA LEU A 19 25.28 -39.97 99.14
C LEU A 19 25.45 -39.40 97.72
N LYS A 20 26.63 -38.86 97.36
CA LYS A 20 26.93 -38.20 96.07
C LYS A 20 25.93 -37.10 95.67
N LEU A 21 25.44 -36.34 96.65
CA LEU A 21 24.49 -35.23 96.45
C LEU A 21 25.16 -33.89 96.79
N SER A 22 24.74 -32.78 96.18
CA SER A 22 25.26 -31.46 96.53
C SER A 22 24.82 -31.04 97.94
N LYS A 23 25.61 -30.19 98.62
CA LYS A 23 25.32 -29.70 99.99
C LYS A 23 23.89 -29.10 100.12
N ASP A 24 23.38 -28.47 99.07
CA ASP A 24 22.05 -27.84 99.03
C ASP A 24 20.88 -28.83 98.90
N GLY A 25 21.15 -30.08 98.53
CA GLY A 25 20.17 -31.13 98.32
C GLY A 25 19.85 -31.97 99.57
N LEU A 26 20.38 -31.60 100.74
CA LEU A 26 20.32 -32.41 101.97
C LEU A 26 19.61 -31.65 103.10
N THR A 27 18.79 -32.37 103.88
CA THR A 27 18.20 -31.91 105.14
C THR A 27 18.96 -32.55 106.30
N VAL A 28 19.45 -31.73 107.22
CA VAL A 28 20.34 -32.16 108.32
C VAL A 28 19.68 -31.89 109.66
N LYS A 29 19.45 -32.95 110.43
CA LYS A 29 18.88 -32.91 111.78
C LYS A 29 19.91 -33.38 112.79
N GLU A 30 20.28 -32.50 113.72
CA GLU A 30 21.18 -32.85 114.83
C GLU A 30 20.41 -33.65 115.88
N ILE A 31 20.85 -34.87 116.15
CA ILE A 31 20.23 -35.74 117.16
C ILE A 31 20.96 -35.58 118.50
N SER A 32 22.28 -35.46 118.49
CA SER A 32 23.06 -35.18 119.70
C SER A 32 24.25 -34.26 119.41
N LYS A 33 24.55 -33.35 120.35
CA LYS A 33 25.70 -32.44 120.24
C LYS A 33 26.99 -33.14 120.63
N PRO A 34 28.13 -32.80 120.00
CA PRO A 34 29.43 -33.26 120.44
C PRO A 34 29.75 -32.74 121.84
N GLU A 35 30.14 -33.62 122.76
CA GLU A 35 30.52 -33.26 124.12
C GLU A 35 32.04 -33.42 124.36
N LYS A 36 32.58 -32.61 125.29
CA LYS A 36 33.94 -32.76 125.78
C LYS A 36 33.89 -33.17 127.25
N ARG A 37 34.57 -34.26 127.62
CA ARG A 37 34.70 -34.68 129.03
C ARG A 37 36.16 -34.68 129.48
N ILE A 38 36.34 -34.46 130.77
CA ILE A 38 37.62 -34.32 131.49
C ILE A 38 38.48 -33.18 130.93
N MET A 39 38.20 -31.95 131.40
CA MET A 39 39.01 -30.75 131.16
C MET A 39 39.49 -30.57 129.69
N GLY A 40 38.64 -30.94 128.72
CA GLY A 40 38.86 -30.69 127.29
C GLY A 40 39.73 -31.68 126.51
N LEU A 41 40.24 -32.75 127.13
CA LEU A 41 41.21 -33.65 126.50
C LEU A 41 40.60 -34.80 125.68
N LYS A 42 39.30 -35.12 125.81
CA LYS A 42 38.63 -36.15 124.99
C LYS A 42 37.28 -35.66 124.42
N LYS A 43 37.15 -35.68 123.08
CA LYS A 43 35.94 -35.28 122.35
C LYS A 43 35.10 -36.51 121.99
N ILE A 44 33.81 -36.47 122.29
CA ILE A 44 32.82 -37.46 121.84
C ILE A 44 32.04 -36.83 120.67
N PRO A 45 32.03 -37.44 119.48
CA PRO A 45 31.30 -36.90 118.33
C PRO A 45 29.79 -36.89 118.57
N GLY A 46 29.11 -35.91 117.98
CA GLY A 46 27.65 -35.84 117.94
C GLY A 46 27.09 -36.69 116.80
N ILE A 47 25.82 -37.06 116.88
CA ILE A 47 25.13 -37.85 115.84
C ILE A 47 24.19 -36.93 115.06
N TYR A 48 24.35 -36.94 113.74
CA TYR A 48 23.56 -36.15 112.79
C TYR A 48 22.81 -37.06 111.84
N GLU A 49 21.50 -36.87 111.71
CA GLU A 49 20.68 -37.59 110.73
C GLU A 49 20.49 -36.72 109.49
N ILE A 50 20.96 -37.21 108.36
CA ILE A 50 20.98 -36.51 107.08
C ILE A 50 20.19 -37.30 106.04
N LEU A 51 19.25 -36.63 105.39
CA LEU A 51 18.38 -37.20 104.37
C LEU A 51 18.38 -36.29 103.13
N PRO A 52 18.23 -36.86 101.91
CA PRO A 52 17.94 -36.08 100.72
C PRO A 52 16.68 -35.24 100.94
N LYS A 53 16.71 -33.98 100.52
CA LYS A 53 15.55 -33.08 100.59
C LYS A 53 14.54 -33.53 99.52
N GLU A 54 13.40 -34.05 99.95
CA GLU A 54 12.31 -34.41 99.03
C GLU A 54 11.83 -33.16 98.30
N LYS A 55 11.78 -33.23 96.95
CA LYS A 55 11.16 -32.19 96.13
C LYS A 55 9.64 -32.27 96.35
N GLU A 56 9.08 -31.25 96.98
CA GLU A 56 7.64 -31.03 97.00
C GLU A 56 7.10 -30.92 95.57
N GLU A 57 6.17 -31.81 95.24
CA GLU A 57 5.32 -31.72 94.06
C GLU A 57 4.49 -30.43 94.13
N ARG A 58 4.83 -29.46 93.27
CA ARG A 58 3.85 -28.48 92.86
C ARG A 58 2.82 -29.20 91.99
N LYS A 59 1.55 -29.23 92.43
CA LYS A 59 0.41 -29.42 91.53
C LYS A 59 0.62 -28.57 90.29
N LYS A 60 0.79 -29.19 89.11
CA LYS A 60 0.63 -28.48 87.84
C LYS A 60 -0.81 -27.94 87.84
N THR A 61 -0.96 -26.62 87.86
CA THR A 61 -2.11 -26.04 87.17
C THR A 61 -1.84 -26.31 85.69
N ASP A 62 -2.63 -27.18 85.07
CA ASP A 62 -2.61 -27.35 83.61
C ASP A 62 -3.26 -26.10 82.99
N ASP A 63 -2.56 -24.97 83.09
CA ASP A 63 -2.92 -23.73 82.41
C ASP A 63 -2.60 -23.93 80.92
N VAL A 64 -3.64 -24.18 80.11
CA VAL A 64 -3.51 -24.48 78.68
C VAL A 64 -4.19 -23.36 77.91
N ASN A 65 -3.47 -22.74 76.96
CA ASN A 65 -4.07 -21.72 76.09
C ASN A 65 -5.18 -22.31 75.23
N GLY A 66 -6.14 -21.47 74.87
CA GLY A 66 -7.09 -21.79 73.83
C GLY A 66 -6.36 -22.03 72.51
N THR A 67 -6.96 -22.84 71.66
CA THR A 67 -6.38 -23.22 70.36
C THR A 67 -7.43 -23.12 69.27
N VAL A 68 -6.99 -22.74 68.08
CA VAL A 68 -7.77 -22.81 66.85
C VAL A 68 -7.17 -23.89 65.94
N GLU A 69 -8.02 -24.64 65.26
CA GLU A 69 -7.65 -25.55 64.18
C GLU A 69 -8.63 -25.40 63.02
N VAL A 70 -8.16 -25.62 61.80
CA VAL A 70 -9.03 -25.78 60.63
C VAL A 70 -8.99 -27.25 60.26
N ARG A 71 -10.15 -27.89 60.30
CA ARG A 71 -10.28 -29.30 59.96
C ARG A 71 -11.51 -29.51 59.10
N ASN A 72 -11.34 -30.12 57.93
CA ASN A 72 -12.43 -30.36 56.97
C ASN A 72 -13.17 -29.06 56.59
N GLY A 73 -12.44 -27.95 56.47
CA GLY A 73 -13.01 -26.64 56.12
C GLY A 73 -13.81 -25.95 57.22
N GLN A 74 -13.83 -26.49 58.44
CA GLN A 74 -14.46 -25.87 59.61
C GLN A 74 -13.39 -25.32 60.55
N VAL A 75 -13.63 -24.12 61.08
CA VAL A 75 -12.77 -23.52 62.11
C VAL A 75 -13.28 -23.95 63.48
N LEU A 76 -12.43 -24.66 64.22
CA LEU A 76 -12.74 -25.20 65.53
C LEU A 76 -11.93 -24.45 66.58
N VAL A 77 -12.61 -23.86 67.57
CA VAL A 77 -11.98 -23.12 68.66
C VAL A 77 -12.15 -23.90 69.96
N THR A 78 -11.04 -24.21 70.62
CA THR A 78 -11.01 -24.78 71.97
C THR A 78 -10.62 -23.69 72.95
N GLY A 79 -11.43 -23.46 73.99
CA GLY A 79 -11.16 -22.44 75.00
C GLY A 79 -9.99 -22.81 75.94
N PRO A 80 -9.39 -21.82 76.63
CA PRO A 80 -8.31 -22.05 77.57
C PRO A 80 -8.75 -22.80 78.84
N LYS A 81 -7.80 -23.45 79.51
CA LYS A 81 -7.95 -24.01 80.86
C LYS A 81 -7.08 -23.25 81.85
N GLY A 82 -7.58 -23.01 83.06
CA GLY A 82 -6.85 -22.31 84.12
C GLY A 82 -6.56 -20.84 83.77
N LYS A 83 -5.30 -20.42 83.78
CA LYS A 83 -4.83 -19.06 83.40
C LYS A 83 -4.43 -18.92 81.92
N GLY A 84 -4.78 -19.89 81.06
CA GLY A 84 -4.51 -19.81 79.62
C GLY A 84 -5.22 -18.64 78.94
N VAL A 85 -4.68 -18.15 77.83
CA VAL A 85 -5.29 -17.09 76.99
C VAL A 85 -6.03 -17.67 75.81
N GLU A 86 -7.02 -16.94 75.28
CA GLU A 86 -7.77 -17.31 74.08
C GLU A 86 -6.89 -17.42 72.82
N ALA A 87 -7.36 -18.19 71.84
CA ALA A 87 -6.65 -18.36 70.57
C ALA A 87 -6.70 -17.07 69.73
N THR A 88 -5.64 -16.79 68.98
CA THR A 88 -5.62 -15.68 68.00
C THR A 88 -5.48 -16.23 66.58
N LEU A 89 -6.31 -15.73 65.67
CA LEU A 89 -6.30 -16.10 64.26
C LEU A 89 -6.13 -14.86 63.38
N PHE A 90 -5.18 -14.91 62.45
CA PHE A 90 -4.96 -13.86 61.44
C PHE A 90 -5.73 -14.19 60.16
N ILE A 91 -6.54 -13.25 59.68
CA ILE A 91 -7.44 -13.42 58.54
C ILE A 91 -7.11 -12.36 57.49
N HIS A 92 -6.54 -12.74 56.35
CA HIS A 92 -6.08 -11.79 55.31
C HIS A 92 -6.22 -12.38 53.90
N GLU A 93 -7.36 -12.97 53.59
CA GLU A 93 -7.61 -13.59 52.28
C GLU A 93 -8.79 -12.88 51.61
N ASP A 94 -8.56 -12.26 50.45
CA ASP A 94 -9.55 -11.40 49.79
C ASP A 94 -10.80 -12.18 49.32
N GLN A 95 -10.63 -13.46 48.97
CA GLN A 95 -11.74 -14.33 48.52
C GLN A 95 -12.43 -15.08 49.68
N LEU A 96 -12.07 -14.77 50.92
CA LEU A 96 -12.60 -15.37 52.15
C LEU A 96 -13.49 -14.37 52.89
N ILE A 97 -14.76 -14.72 53.08
CA ILE A 97 -15.66 -13.99 53.96
C ILE A 97 -15.70 -14.75 55.28
N PHE A 98 -15.14 -14.13 56.32
CA PHE A 98 -15.04 -14.71 57.66
C PHE A 98 -15.89 -13.91 58.65
N ASN A 99 -16.99 -14.50 59.11
CA ASN A 99 -17.90 -13.85 60.05
C ASN A 99 -17.75 -14.46 61.45
N VAL A 100 -17.69 -13.60 62.47
CA VAL A 100 -17.70 -13.99 63.88
C VAL A 100 -18.90 -13.35 64.54
N ASN A 101 -19.81 -14.16 65.07
CA ASN A 101 -21.08 -13.72 65.68
C ASN A 101 -21.93 -12.83 64.74
N GLY A 102 -21.90 -13.14 63.44
CA GLY A 102 -22.66 -12.43 62.40
C GLY A 102 -21.96 -11.20 61.79
N GLU A 103 -20.79 -10.81 62.29
CA GLU A 103 -20.04 -9.65 61.79
C GLU A 103 -18.80 -10.07 60.98
N PRO A 104 -18.55 -9.50 59.78
CA PRO A 104 -17.37 -9.79 58.98
C PRO A 104 -16.10 -9.24 59.61
N VAL A 105 -15.06 -10.05 59.69
CA VAL A 105 -13.80 -9.70 60.37
C VAL A 105 -12.56 -10.03 59.53
N THR A 106 -11.55 -9.16 59.65
CA THR A 106 -10.23 -9.31 58.99
C THR A 106 -9.11 -8.94 59.96
N GLY A 107 -7.87 -9.29 59.63
CA GLY A 107 -6.68 -9.06 60.46
C GLY A 107 -6.59 -10.02 61.65
N ASN A 108 -5.88 -9.62 62.70
CA ASN A 108 -5.73 -10.44 63.91
C ASN A 108 -7.01 -10.41 64.74
N ARG A 109 -7.57 -11.58 65.06
CA ARG A 109 -8.78 -11.73 65.88
C ARG A 109 -8.56 -12.77 66.97
N THR A 110 -8.95 -12.41 68.18
CA THR A 110 -9.01 -13.33 69.32
C THR A 110 -10.36 -14.02 69.29
N LEU A 111 -10.38 -15.36 69.38
CA LEU A 111 -11.58 -16.19 69.25
C LEU A 111 -11.83 -16.96 70.54
N SER A 112 -13.09 -17.03 70.95
CA SER A 112 -13.60 -17.78 72.09
C SER A 112 -14.30 -19.07 71.62
N ALA A 113 -14.35 -20.08 72.48
CA ALA A 113 -15.10 -21.32 72.22
C ALA A 113 -16.63 -21.11 72.10
N GLN A 114 -17.14 -19.95 72.48
CA GLN A 114 -18.57 -19.58 72.36
C GLN A 114 -18.88 -18.81 71.07
N ASP A 115 -17.86 -18.41 70.31
CA ASP A 115 -18.06 -17.66 69.07
C ASP A 115 -18.70 -18.52 67.99
N VAL A 116 -19.71 -17.98 67.32
CA VAL A 116 -20.30 -18.58 66.12
C VAL A 116 -19.49 -18.11 64.92
N ILE A 117 -18.78 -19.04 64.29
CA ILE A 117 -17.93 -18.76 63.13
C ILE A 117 -18.62 -19.25 61.86
N GLU A 118 -18.82 -18.35 60.91
CA GLU A 118 -19.32 -18.67 59.58
C GLU A 118 -18.27 -18.31 58.53
N VAL A 119 -18.04 -19.23 57.60
CA VAL A 119 -17.04 -19.08 56.54
C VAL A 119 -17.72 -19.29 55.20
N SER A 120 -17.55 -18.32 54.30
CA SER A 120 -17.96 -18.43 52.91
C SER A 120 -16.87 -17.86 51.99
N PHE A 121 -17.00 -18.11 50.69
CA PHE A 121 -15.99 -17.75 49.70
C PHE A 121 -16.62 -17.10 48.48
N GLU A 122 -15.90 -16.15 47.91
CA GLU A 122 -16.20 -15.62 46.59
C GLU A 122 -15.46 -16.45 45.54
N HIS A 123 -16.13 -17.49 45.02
CA HIS A 123 -15.57 -18.32 43.94
C HIS A 123 -15.47 -17.54 42.63
N LEU A 124 -14.44 -17.83 41.84
CA LEU A 124 -14.34 -17.31 40.48
C LEU A 124 -14.99 -18.32 39.51
N PRO A 125 -16.08 -17.98 38.80
CA PRO A 125 -16.67 -18.87 37.83
C PRO A 125 -15.75 -19.05 36.61
N PRO A 126 -15.83 -20.19 35.90
CA PRO A 126 -15.20 -20.31 34.60
C PRO A 126 -15.87 -19.40 33.56
N GLU A 127 -15.12 -18.99 32.54
CA GLU A 127 -15.62 -18.18 31.42
C GLU A 127 -15.26 -18.85 30.10
N VAL A 128 -16.21 -18.90 29.17
CA VAL A 128 -16.01 -19.35 27.80
C VAL A 128 -16.67 -18.37 26.84
N HIS A 129 -15.91 -17.89 25.87
CA HIS A 129 -16.41 -17.07 24.79
C HIS A 129 -15.91 -17.62 23.46
N PHE A 130 -16.77 -17.63 22.45
CA PHE A 130 -16.34 -17.90 21.09
C PHE A 130 -16.94 -16.89 20.11
N GLN A 131 -16.25 -16.73 18.99
CA GLN A 131 -16.70 -15.90 17.89
C GLN A 131 -16.33 -16.55 16.55
N VAL A 132 -17.13 -16.28 15.53
CA VAL A 132 -16.86 -16.66 14.15
C VAL A 132 -16.24 -15.47 13.44
N GLU A 133 -15.12 -15.68 12.77
CA GLU A 133 -14.42 -14.68 11.97
C GLU A 133 -14.27 -15.18 10.54
N LEU A 134 -14.66 -14.35 9.57
CA LEU A 134 -14.43 -14.61 8.16
C LEU A 134 -13.10 -13.99 7.73
N SER A 135 -12.35 -14.68 6.86
CA SER A 135 -11.19 -14.09 6.20
C SER A 135 -11.59 -12.90 5.33
N GLU A 136 -10.68 -11.98 5.06
CA GLU A 136 -10.93 -10.82 4.16
C GLU A 136 -11.41 -11.24 2.77
N SER A 137 -10.87 -12.34 2.23
CA SER A 137 -11.27 -12.91 0.93
C SER A 137 -12.60 -13.67 0.96
N MET A 138 -13.24 -13.79 2.15
CA MET A 138 -14.41 -14.63 2.40
C MET A 138 -14.23 -16.12 2.02
N LEU A 139 -13.01 -16.56 1.71
CA LEU A 139 -12.73 -17.96 1.35
C LEU A 139 -12.66 -18.90 2.55
N GLU A 140 -12.46 -18.36 3.75
CA GLU A 140 -12.27 -19.14 4.95
C GLU A 140 -13.09 -18.57 6.12
N ALA A 141 -13.62 -19.46 6.96
CA ALA A 141 -14.24 -19.10 8.22
C ALA A 141 -13.50 -19.78 9.38
N TYR A 142 -13.26 -19.00 10.43
CA TYR A 142 -12.56 -19.41 11.63
C TYR A 142 -13.48 -19.30 12.83
N VAL A 143 -13.30 -20.20 13.80
CA VAL A 143 -13.88 -20.07 15.13
C VAL A 143 -12.73 -19.80 16.10
N GLU A 144 -12.78 -18.65 16.76
CA GLU A 144 -11.88 -18.30 17.85
C GLU A 144 -12.58 -18.60 19.18
N ILE A 145 -11.97 -19.44 20.01
CA ILE A 145 -12.51 -19.81 21.31
C ILE A 145 -11.53 -19.36 22.40
N ARG A 146 -12.05 -18.65 23.40
CA ARG A 146 -11.34 -18.19 24.59
C ARG A 146 -11.94 -18.87 25.82
N ARG A 147 -11.12 -19.64 26.53
CA ARG A 147 -11.48 -20.40 27.72
C ARG A 147 -10.65 -19.95 28.92
N LYS A 148 -11.31 -19.68 30.05
CA LYS A 148 -10.68 -19.32 31.33
C LYS A 148 -11.24 -20.21 32.42
N SER A 149 -10.36 -20.94 33.10
CA SER A 149 -10.76 -21.80 34.23
C SER A 149 -11.18 -20.97 35.42
N GLY A 150 -12.25 -21.38 36.09
CA GLY A 150 -12.68 -20.81 37.36
C GLY A 150 -11.84 -21.33 38.53
N LYS A 151 -12.08 -20.79 39.72
CA LYS A 151 -11.43 -21.20 40.97
C LYS A 151 -12.47 -21.39 42.07
N LYS A 152 -12.55 -22.60 42.61
CA LYS A 152 -13.35 -22.91 43.80
C LYS A 152 -12.45 -22.89 45.02
N TYR A 153 -12.60 -21.85 45.85
CA TYR A 153 -11.80 -21.69 47.06
C TYR A 153 -12.31 -22.55 48.21
N ARG A 154 -11.39 -23.00 49.06
CA ARG A 154 -11.66 -23.65 50.34
C ARG A 154 -10.59 -23.29 51.35
N LEU A 155 -10.90 -23.45 52.64
CA LEU A 155 -9.89 -23.26 53.68
C LEU A 155 -8.86 -24.39 53.58
N LYS A 156 -7.59 -24.02 53.71
CA LYS A 156 -6.50 -24.97 53.91
C LYS A 156 -6.49 -25.41 55.37
N ASP A 157 -6.29 -26.70 55.62
CA ASP A 157 -6.22 -27.23 56.97
C ASP A 157 -5.10 -26.55 57.78
N LEU A 158 -5.37 -26.30 59.06
CA LEU A 158 -4.50 -25.62 60.00
C LEU A 158 -4.40 -26.47 61.25
N GLU A 159 -3.19 -26.94 61.56
CA GLU A 159 -2.96 -27.70 62.78
C GLU A 159 -3.28 -26.88 64.03
N LYS A 160 -3.67 -27.58 65.10
CA LYS A 160 -4.07 -27.00 66.37
C LYS A 160 -2.99 -26.09 66.96
N THR A 161 -3.28 -24.79 67.02
CA THR A 161 -2.33 -23.76 67.49
C THR A 161 -3.02 -22.70 68.34
N SER A 162 -2.30 -22.07 69.26
CA SER A 162 -2.80 -20.90 70.01
C SER A 162 -2.73 -19.60 69.20
N ARG A 163 -1.91 -19.57 68.14
CA ARG A 163 -1.78 -18.45 67.22
C ARG A 163 -1.60 -18.99 65.80
N GLY A 164 -2.56 -18.71 64.93
CA GLY A 164 -2.57 -19.23 63.55
C GLY A 164 -2.91 -18.15 62.53
N ALA A 165 -2.67 -18.45 61.26
CA ALA A 165 -3.12 -17.65 60.13
C ALA A 165 -3.99 -18.53 59.23
N LEU A 166 -5.15 -18.03 58.82
CA LEU A 166 -5.95 -18.70 57.80
C LEU A 166 -5.26 -18.56 56.46
N GLN A 167 -5.32 -19.65 55.69
CA GLN A 167 -4.92 -19.70 54.29
C GLN A 167 -6.06 -20.34 53.51
N ILE A 168 -6.26 -19.88 52.28
CA ILE A 168 -7.15 -20.54 51.33
C ILE A 168 -6.33 -21.31 50.28
N GLU A 169 -6.92 -22.37 49.76
CA GLU A 169 -6.47 -23.05 48.55
C GLU A 169 -7.64 -23.14 47.57
N PHE A 170 -7.36 -23.47 46.31
CA PHE A 170 -8.40 -23.56 45.29
C PHE A 170 -8.30 -24.84 44.47
N ASP A 171 -9.46 -25.35 44.09
CA ASP A 171 -9.59 -26.38 43.07
C ASP A 171 -9.98 -25.70 41.74
N PRO A 172 -9.33 -26.02 40.61
CA PRO A 172 -9.68 -25.44 39.32
C PRO A 172 -11.06 -25.91 38.89
N LEU A 173 -11.91 -24.97 38.45
CA LEU A 173 -13.19 -25.29 37.82
C LEU A 173 -13.00 -25.28 36.30
N PRO A 174 -13.24 -26.41 35.60
CA PRO A 174 -13.07 -26.46 34.17
C PRO A 174 -14.09 -25.55 33.47
N PRO A 175 -13.73 -24.95 32.32
CA PRO A 175 -14.67 -24.22 31.49
C PRO A 175 -15.82 -25.09 31.00
N GLU A 176 -16.99 -24.49 30.81
CA GLU A 176 -18.14 -25.18 30.23
C GLU A 176 -17.83 -25.68 28.81
N ALA A 177 -18.46 -26.80 28.42
CA ALA A 177 -18.30 -27.34 27.08
C ALA A 177 -19.12 -26.49 26.09
N ILE A 178 -18.55 -26.23 24.91
CA ILE A 178 -19.30 -25.63 23.80
C ILE A 178 -19.90 -26.78 23.00
N HIS A 179 -21.20 -26.73 22.73
CA HIS A 179 -21.83 -27.74 21.87
C HIS A 179 -21.62 -27.39 20.38
N PRO A 180 -21.28 -28.37 19.51
CA PRO A 180 -21.11 -28.12 18.08
C PRO A 180 -22.31 -27.44 17.42
N GLU A 181 -23.53 -27.71 17.88
CA GLU A 181 -24.76 -27.08 17.39
C GLU A 181 -24.76 -25.55 17.54
N GLU A 182 -24.16 -25.03 18.62
CA GLU A 182 -24.00 -23.59 18.83
C GLU A 182 -23.06 -22.97 17.80
N VAL A 183 -21.97 -23.68 17.48
CA VAL A 183 -20.99 -23.24 16.47
C VAL A 183 -21.58 -23.30 15.07
N PHE A 184 -22.32 -24.37 14.73
CA PHE A 184 -23.03 -24.47 13.44
C PHE A 184 -24.06 -23.35 13.29
N THR A 185 -24.81 -23.03 14.35
CA THR A 185 -25.77 -21.92 14.35
C THR A 185 -25.07 -20.57 14.16
N ALA A 186 -23.93 -20.35 14.81
CA ALA A 186 -23.14 -19.14 14.63
C ALA A 186 -22.59 -19.00 13.20
N LEU A 187 -22.10 -20.09 12.60
CA LEU A 187 -21.66 -20.13 11.21
C LEU A 187 -22.80 -19.81 10.23
N ALA A 188 -23.97 -20.40 10.45
CA ALA A 188 -25.17 -20.12 9.66
C ALA A 188 -25.61 -18.65 9.77
N ASN A 189 -25.57 -18.06 10.97
CA ASN A 189 -25.86 -16.64 11.19
C ASN A 189 -24.87 -15.70 10.49
N CYS A 190 -23.62 -16.13 10.30
CA CYS A 190 -22.63 -15.41 9.50
C CYS A 190 -22.83 -15.60 7.97
N GLY A 191 -23.78 -16.44 7.57
CA GLY A 191 -24.11 -16.76 6.17
C GLY A 191 -23.20 -17.83 5.55
N VAL A 192 -22.48 -18.61 6.36
CA VAL A 192 -21.64 -19.72 5.87
C VAL A 192 -22.53 -20.88 5.44
N LEU A 193 -22.34 -21.37 4.21
CA LEU A 193 -23.14 -22.47 3.67
C LEU A 193 -22.66 -23.83 4.19
N PRO A 194 -23.57 -24.80 4.47
CA PRO A 194 -23.21 -26.09 5.06
C PRO A 194 -22.17 -26.89 4.26
N GLU A 195 -22.21 -26.83 2.93
CA GLU A 195 -21.29 -27.57 2.05
C GLU A 195 -19.82 -27.14 2.17
N PHE A 196 -19.54 -25.97 2.75
CA PHE A 196 -18.18 -25.48 2.96
C PHE A 196 -17.68 -25.72 4.38
N ILE A 197 -18.53 -26.21 5.28
CA ILE A 197 -18.19 -26.42 6.69
C ILE A 197 -17.39 -27.71 6.85
N LEU A 198 -16.26 -27.61 7.54
CA LEU A 198 -15.41 -28.70 7.93
C LEU A 198 -15.91 -29.26 9.28
N GLU A 199 -16.89 -30.16 9.26
CA GLU A 199 -17.55 -30.67 10.47
C GLU A 199 -16.57 -31.22 11.52
N ASP A 200 -15.53 -31.95 11.08
CA ASP A 200 -14.52 -32.51 11.98
C ASP A 200 -13.70 -31.43 12.67
N ALA A 201 -13.45 -30.30 12.00
CA ALA A 201 -12.75 -29.16 12.58
C ALA A 201 -13.61 -28.44 13.63
N VAL A 202 -14.93 -28.33 13.39
CA VAL A 202 -15.88 -27.79 14.39
C VAL A 202 -15.89 -28.65 15.64
N LYS A 203 -16.01 -29.98 15.51
CA LYS A 203 -15.97 -30.92 16.64
C LYS A 203 -14.66 -30.78 17.42
N LYS A 204 -13.53 -30.77 16.71
CA LYS A 204 -12.21 -30.58 17.31
C LYS A 204 -12.07 -29.24 18.05
N ALA A 205 -12.67 -28.17 17.54
CA ALA A 205 -12.67 -26.87 18.21
C ALA A 205 -13.45 -26.89 19.53
N CYS A 206 -14.60 -27.56 19.53
CA CYS A 206 -15.45 -27.73 20.72
C CYS A 206 -14.77 -28.58 21.80
N GLU A 207 -14.10 -29.67 21.41
CA GLU A 207 -13.41 -30.60 22.31
C GLU A 207 -12.06 -30.08 22.84
N SER A 208 -11.48 -29.07 22.19
CA SER A 208 -10.20 -28.48 22.61
C SER A 208 -10.30 -27.89 24.03
N LYS A 209 -9.34 -28.24 24.89
CA LYS A 209 -9.21 -27.65 26.23
C LYS A 209 -8.51 -26.29 26.22
N GLU A 210 -7.87 -25.94 25.12
CA GLU A 210 -7.09 -24.73 24.97
C GLU A 210 -7.87 -23.65 24.23
N SER A 211 -7.47 -22.39 24.45
CA SER A 211 -7.94 -21.26 23.64
C SER A 211 -7.21 -21.26 22.30
N GLY A 212 -7.90 -20.90 21.23
CA GLY A 212 -7.29 -20.88 19.91
C GLY A 212 -8.24 -20.52 18.79
N LYS A 213 -7.68 -20.32 17.60
CA LYS A 213 -8.39 -20.01 16.36
C LYS A 213 -8.27 -21.19 15.41
N ILE A 214 -9.41 -21.73 14.97
CA ILE A 214 -9.47 -22.96 14.17
C ILE A 214 -10.26 -22.68 12.89
N LEU A 215 -9.72 -23.10 11.75
CA LEU A 215 -10.41 -23.06 10.46
C LEU A 215 -11.55 -24.07 10.46
N VAL A 216 -12.78 -23.62 10.25
CA VAL A 216 -14.00 -24.44 10.32
C VAL A 216 -14.83 -24.42 9.04
N ALA A 217 -14.54 -23.54 8.08
CA ALA A 217 -15.13 -23.61 6.75
C ALA A 217 -14.15 -23.11 5.68
N ARG A 218 -14.22 -23.69 4.48
CA ARG A 218 -13.37 -23.31 3.34
C ARG A 218 -14.15 -23.38 2.03
N GLY A 219 -14.20 -22.25 1.32
CA GLY A 219 -14.75 -22.13 -0.03
C GLY A 219 -13.85 -22.75 -1.10
N LYS A 220 -14.21 -22.58 -2.37
CA LYS A 220 -13.41 -22.98 -3.52
C LYS A 220 -12.64 -21.79 -4.06
N ALA A 221 -11.33 -21.79 -3.91
CA ALA A 221 -10.49 -20.74 -4.47
C ALA A 221 -10.62 -20.66 -6.00
N PRO A 222 -10.62 -19.46 -6.60
CA PRO A 222 -10.57 -19.32 -8.05
C PRO A 222 -9.26 -19.86 -8.62
N VAL A 223 -9.30 -20.31 -9.87
CA VAL A 223 -8.11 -20.57 -10.68
C VAL A 223 -7.88 -19.34 -11.55
N GLU A 224 -6.77 -18.64 -11.35
CA GLU A 224 -6.47 -17.40 -12.06
C GLU A 224 -6.34 -17.61 -13.57
N SER A 225 -6.78 -16.60 -14.34
CA SER A 225 -6.61 -16.57 -15.78
C SER A 225 -5.15 -16.32 -16.16
N ARG A 226 -4.70 -16.91 -17.27
CA ARG A 226 -3.38 -16.67 -17.85
C ARG A 226 -3.53 -15.90 -19.15
N ARG A 227 -2.86 -14.76 -19.27
CA ARG A 227 -2.83 -13.99 -20.53
C ARG A 227 -2.01 -14.72 -21.60
N THR A 228 -2.20 -14.31 -22.85
CA THR A 228 -1.34 -14.66 -23.97
C THR A 228 0.11 -14.35 -23.61
N ASP A 229 1.00 -15.28 -23.89
CA ASP A 229 2.44 -15.10 -23.69
C ASP A 229 3.05 -14.71 -25.04
N ILE A 230 3.46 -13.45 -25.16
CA ILE A 230 4.13 -12.92 -26.34
C ILE A 230 5.48 -12.36 -25.90
N ASP A 231 6.54 -12.95 -26.45
CA ASP A 231 7.89 -12.45 -26.31
C ASP A 231 8.19 -11.47 -27.45
N TYR A 232 8.45 -10.23 -27.10
CA TYR A 232 8.76 -9.17 -28.07
C TYR A 232 10.26 -8.92 -28.10
N CYS A 233 10.78 -8.68 -29.30
CA CYS A 233 12.13 -8.17 -29.52
C CYS A 233 12.32 -6.87 -28.73
N SER A 234 13.41 -6.78 -27.96
CA SER A 234 13.64 -5.68 -27.01
C SER A 234 13.71 -4.30 -27.68
N GLU A 235 14.10 -4.32 -28.94
CA GLU A 235 14.27 -3.23 -29.87
C GLU A 235 12.96 -2.52 -30.22
N ILE A 236 11.81 -3.23 -30.13
CA ILE A 236 10.47 -2.68 -30.41
C ILE A 236 10.09 -1.54 -29.46
N PHE A 237 10.58 -1.57 -28.23
CA PHE A 237 10.22 -0.59 -27.19
C PHE A 237 11.24 0.54 -27.04
N VAL A 238 12.30 0.55 -27.86
CA VAL A 238 13.33 1.57 -27.79
C VAL A 238 12.80 2.87 -28.40
N LYS A 239 12.40 3.81 -27.53
CA LYS A 239 11.93 5.15 -27.91
C LYS A 239 13.06 6.16 -28.13
N GLU A 240 14.29 5.83 -27.74
CA GLU A 240 15.43 6.72 -27.88
C GLU A 240 15.95 6.74 -29.32
N ILE A 241 15.88 7.90 -29.96
CA ILE A 241 16.44 8.20 -31.29
C ILE A 241 17.97 7.96 -31.31
N THR A 242 18.63 8.02 -30.15
CA THR A 242 20.09 8.07 -29.99
C THR A 242 20.85 6.75 -30.21
N ARG A 243 20.17 5.61 -30.41
CA ARG A 243 20.83 4.35 -30.86
C ARG A 243 20.80 4.16 -32.39
N GLY A 244 20.23 5.10 -33.15
CA GLY A 244 19.98 5.01 -34.58
C GLY A 244 21.17 5.31 -35.49
N LEU A 245 22.33 4.67 -35.30
CA LEU A 245 23.43 4.76 -36.28
C LEU A 245 23.38 3.65 -37.34
N GLU A 246 22.58 2.62 -37.10
CA GLU A 246 22.43 1.42 -37.91
C GLU A 246 20.97 0.93 -37.80
N PRO A 247 20.50 0.10 -38.74
CA PRO A 247 19.22 -0.57 -38.61
C PRO A 247 19.14 -1.28 -37.27
N VAL A 248 18.10 -0.98 -36.49
CA VAL A 248 17.91 -1.59 -35.17
C VAL A 248 17.62 -3.09 -35.33
N VAL A 249 16.96 -3.47 -36.43
CA VAL A 249 16.75 -4.85 -36.85
C VAL A 249 17.14 -5.03 -38.31
N MET A 250 17.68 -6.21 -38.63
CA MET A 250 17.96 -6.63 -40.00
C MET A 250 16.82 -7.47 -40.54
N LYS A 251 16.68 -7.56 -41.87
CA LYS A 251 15.78 -8.49 -42.55
C LYS A 251 15.96 -9.91 -42.01
N GLY A 252 14.85 -10.55 -41.66
CA GLY A 252 14.80 -11.88 -41.07
C GLY A 252 14.91 -11.91 -39.54
N THR A 253 15.12 -10.76 -38.88
CA THR A 253 15.11 -10.69 -37.42
C THR A 253 13.72 -11.02 -36.88
N LYS A 254 13.64 -11.88 -35.87
CA LYS A 254 12.39 -12.20 -35.18
C LYS A 254 11.98 -11.01 -34.29
N LEU A 255 10.81 -10.45 -34.54
CA LEU A 255 10.28 -9.26 -33.88
C LEU A 255 9.35 -9.62 -32.72
N ALA A 256 8.57 -10.69 -32.84
CA ALA A 256 7.82 -11.22 -31.71
C ALA A 256 7.52 -12.71 -31.90
N GLU A 257 7.26 -13.42 -30.82
CA GLU A 257 6.83 -14.81 -30.82
C GLU A 257 5.74 -15.05 -29.77
N LYS A 258 4.64 -15.67 -30.19
CA LYS A 258 3.55 -16.10 -29.31
C LYS A 258 3.89 -17.49 -28.76
N ASN A 259 4.30 -17.51 -27.50
CA ASN A 259 4.72 -18.71 -26.77
C ASN A 259 3.55 -19.45 -26.10
N GLY A 260 2.40 -18.79 -25.94
CA GLY A 260 1.24 -19.42 -25.31
C GLY A 260 -0.07 -18.67 -25.54
N GLU A 261 -1.15 -19.44 -25.62
CA GLU A 261 -2.52 -18.92 -25.70
C GLU A 261 -3.00 -18.45 -24.32
N ALA A 262 -3.90 -17.47 -24.35
CA ALA A 262 -4.64 -17.08 -23.17
C ALA A 262 -5.52 -18.24 -22.67
N VAL A 263 -5.51 -18.48 -21.36
CA VAL A 263 -6.33 -19.50 -20.71
C VAL A 263 -7.25 -18.80 -19.73
N GLU A 264 -8.56 -18.92 -19.93
CA GLU A 264 -9.56 -18.40 -19.01
C GLU A 264 -9.52 -19.20 -17.69
N GLY A 265 -9.47 -18.47 -16.59
CA GLY A 265 -9.52 -19.02 -15.25
C GLY A 265 -10.86 -19.66 -14.93
N ILE A 266 -10.93 -20.34 -13.79
CA ILE A 266 -12.18 -20.93 -13.28
C ILE A 266 -12.64 -20.10 -12.09
N PRO A 267 -13.85 -19.51 -12.10
CA PRO A 267 -14.39 -18.79 -10.96
C PRO A 267 -14.39 -19.63 -9.68
N GLY A 268 -14.05 -18.97 -8.57
CA GLY A 268 -14.14 -19.56 -7.24
C GLY A 268 -15.53 -19.37 -6.63
N VAL A 269 -15.73 -19.91 -5.44
CA VAL A 269 -16.93 -19.69 -4.63
C VAL A 269 -16.50 -19.48 -3.19
N ASP A 270 -16.92 -18.37 -2.59
CA ASP A 270 -16.62 -18.06 -1.19
C ASP A 270 -17.45 -18.94 -0.22
N VAL A 271 -17.21 -18.85 1.10
CA VAL A 271 -17.95 -19.69 2.07
C VAL A 271 -19.44 -19.35 2.17
N LYS A 272 -19.90 -18.26 1.56
CA LYS A 272 -21.30 -17.83 1.53
C LYS A 272 -22.00 -18.18 0.22
N GLY A 273 -21.30 -18.81 -0.73
CA GLY A 273 -21.84 -19.14 -2.04
C GLY A 273 -21.73 -18.03 -3.07
N ALA A 274 -21.06 -16.91 -2.77
CA ALA A 274 -20.83 -15.87 -3.76
C ALA A 274 -19.71 -16.27 -4.71
N GLU A 275 -19.93 -16.08 -6.01
CA GLU A 275 -18.93 -16.34 -7.04
C GLU A 275 -17.76 -15.36 -6.94
N ILE A 276 -16.54 -15.90 -6.89
CA ILE A 276 -15.30 -15.14 -6.97
C ILE A 276 -14.89 -15.08 -8.43
N LYS A 277 -15.23 -13.98 -9.09
CA LYS A 277 -14.96 -13.77 -10.52
C LYS A 277 -13.46 -13.76 -10.81
N VAL A 278 -13.07 -14.44 -11.88
CA VAL A 278 -11.72 -14.37 -12.45
C VAL A 278 -11.65 -13.30 -13.53
N GLN A 279 -10.47 -12.72 -13.73
CA GLN A 279 -10.26 -11.73 -14.78
C GLN A 279 -10.45 -12.38 -16.15
N LYS A 280 -11.34 -11.84 -16.99
CA LYS A 280 -11.42 -12.28 -18.38
C LYS A 280 -10.14 -11.90 -19.12
N VAL A 281 -9.57 -12.84 -19.84
CA VAL A 281 -8.41 -12.64 -20.72
C VAL A 281 -8.85 -12.87 -22.15
N LYS A 282 -8.35 -12.03 -23.07
CA LYS A 282 -8.53 -12.25 -24.51
C LYS A 282 -7.26 -12.90 -25.03
N ASP A 283 -7.43 -13.85 -25.93
CA ASP A 283 -6.30 -14.37 -26.69
C ASP A 283 -5.86 -13.31 -27.71
N GLU A 284 -4.59 -12.95 -27.65
CA GLU A 284 -4.01 -11.91 -28.50
C GLU A 284 -3.37 -12.59 -29.71
N GLU A 285 -3.70 -12.11 -30.90
CA GLU A 285 -3.09 -12.57 -32.14
C GLU A 285 -1.94 -11.65 -32.50
N LEU A 286 -0.84 -12.24 -32.98
CA LEU A 286 0.23 -11.47 -33.58
C LEU A 286 -0.18 -10.97 -34.95
N LYS A 287 -0.02 -9.67 -35.18
CA LYS A 287 -0.29 -9.03 -36.46
C LYS A 287 0.97 -8.39 -36.99
N ALA A 288 1.27 -8.64 -38.26
CA ALA A 288 2.33 -7.95 -38.97
C ALA A 288 1.77 -6.73 -39.70
N ALA A 289 2.45 -5.59 -39.55
CA ALA A 289 2.24 -4.37 -40.30
C ALA A 289 3.33 -4.22 -41.38
N GLU A 290 3.41 -3.05 -42.01
CA GLU A 290 4.37 -2.79 -43.08
C GLU A 290 5.83 -3.03 -42.63
N GLY A 291 6.61 -3.67 -43.51
CA GLY A 291 8.02 -3.98 -43.26
C GLY A 291 8.23 -5.23 -42.38
N ALA A 292 7.16 -5.93 -42.00
CA ALA A 292 7.22 -7.21 -41.30
C ALA A 292 6.24 -8.23 -41.92
N PHE A 293 6.45 -9.51 -41.61
CA PHE A 293 5.54 -10.58 -42.00
C PHE A 293 5.34 -11.57 -40.86
N LEU A 294 4.15 -12.15 -40.79
CA LEU A 294 3.80 -13.21 -39.84
C LEU A 294 4.13 -14.57 -40.46
N ASP A 295 4.89 -15.40 -39.74
CA ASP A 295 5.16 -16.79 -40.11
C ASP A 295 4.93 -17.70 -38.89
N GLY A 296 3.86 -18.51 -38.96
CA GLY A 296 3.37 -19.31 -37.85
C GLY A 296 2.97 -18.45 -36.65
N ASN A 297 3.65 -18.66 -35.51
CA ASN A 297 3.41 -17.93 -34.27
C ASN A 297 4.43 -16.82 -34.03
N ALA A 298 5.17 -16.38 -35.05
CA ALA A 298 6.17 -15.34 -34.90
C ALA A 298 6.09 -14.30 -36.03
N VAL A 299 6.41 -13.05 -35.69
CA VAL A 299 6.55 -11.95 -36.66
C VAL A 299 8.03 -11.73 -36.92
N TYR A 300 8.39 -11.55 -38.19
CA TYR A 300 9.77 -11.33 -38.65
C TYR A 300 9.88 -10.04 -39.46
N ALA A 301 11.06 -9.41 -39.42
CA ALA A 301 11.38 -8.25 -40.22
C ALA A 301 11.52 -8.63 -41.71
N GLU A 302 10.82 -7.92 -42.58
CA GLU A 302 10.94 -8.08 -44.04
C GLU A 302 12.09 -7.26 -44.64
N ARG A 303 12.48 -6.18 -43.94
CA ARG A 303 13.50 -5.21 -44.33
C ARG A 303 14.33 -4.76 -43.13
N ASP A 304 15.46 -4.13 -43.41
CA ASP A 304 16.31 -3.50 -42.39
C ASP A 304 15.65 -2.19 -41.93
N GLY A 305 15.62 -1.93 -40.63
CA GLY A 305 15.05 -0.67 -40.13
C GLY A 305 14.83 -0.62 -38.62
N ARG A 306 13.89 0.25 -38.20
CA ARG A 306 13.45 0.41 -36.82
C ARG A 306 12.12 -0.33 -36.62
N PRO A 307 12.05 -1.34 -35.73
CA PRO A 307 10.80 -2.02 -35.47
C PRO A 307 9.86 -1.14 -34.64
N TYR A 308 8.56 -1.30 -34.81
CA TYR A 308 7.55 -0.59 -34.02
C TYR A 308 6.38 -1.51 -33.67
N LEU A 309 5.68 -1.18 -32.58
CA LEU A 309 4.42 -1.80 -32.19
C LEU A 309 3.36 -0.70 -32.08
N LYS A 310 2.41 -0.66 -33.02
CA LYS A 310 1.28 0.30 -33.03
C LYS A 310 -0.02 -0.49 -33.07
N LYS A 311 -0.90 -0.26 -32.08
CA LYS A 311 -2.24 -0.91 -31.99
C LYS A 311 -2.21 -2.45 -32.07
N GLY A 312 -1.15 -3.09 -31.52
CA GLY A 312 -0.99 -4.54 -31.54
C GLY A 312 -0.40 -5.09 -32.85
N GLU A 313 -0.07 -4.24 -33.80
CA GLU A 313 0.59 -4.61 -35.05
C GLU A 313 2.07 -4.27 -35.01
N ILE A 314 2.88 -5.20 -35.48
CA ILE A 314 4.35 -5.12 -35.46
C ILE A 314 4.83 -4.87 -36.88
N GLY A 315 5.55 -3.78 -37.10
CA GLY A 315 6.14 -3.43 -38.40
C GLY A 315 7.59 -2.99 -38.28
N VAL A 316 8.18 -2.63 -39.41
CA VAL A 316 9.55 -2.08 -39.50
C VAL A 316 9.56 -0.88 -40.42
N VAL A 317 9.89 0.29 -39.86
CA VAL A 317 10.14 1.51 -40.64
C VAL A 317 11.53 1.40 -41.26
N PRO A 318 11.71 1.54 -42.58
CA PRO A 318 13.02 1.46 -43.21
C PRO A 318 13.93 2.62 -42.79
N LEU A 319 15.24 2.41 -42.86
CA LEU A 319 16.25 3.38 -42.44
C LEU A 319 17.25 3.68 -43.57
N LEU A 320 17.39 4.95 -43.94
CA LEU A 320 18.46 5.43 -44.81
C LEU A 320 19.61 5.98 -43.98
N THR A 321 20.83 5.46 -44.17
CA THR A 321 22.04 5.95 -43.49
C THR A 321 23.02 6.56 -44.49
N VAL A 322 23.30 7.86 -44.32
CA VAL A 322 24.33 8.59 -45.06
C VAL A 322 25.60 8.66 -44.23
N VAL A 323 26.69 8.06 -44.73
CA VAL A 323 27.99 8.07 -44.06
C VAL A 323 28.82 9.25 -44.59
N GLY A 324 29.04 10.26 -43.74
CA GLY A 324 29.78 11.47 -44.09
C GLY A 324 28.88 12.70 -44.16
N ASP A 325 29.43 13.77 -44.73
CA ASP A 325 28.73 15.03 -44.91
C ASP A 325 27.81 14.96 -46.14
N LEU A 326 26.66 15.61 -46.06
CA LEU A 326 25.76 15.87 -47.18
C LEU A 326 26.11 17.25 -47.75
N ASP A 327 26.50 17.32 -49.02
CA ASP A 327 26.94 18.53 -49.69
C ASP A 327 26.36 18.65 -51.11
N LYS A 328 26.78 19.68 -51.86
CA LYS A 328 26.30 19.93 -53.23
C LYS A 328 26.54 18.77 -54.22
N ASP A 329 27.46 17.84 -53.90
CA ASP A 329 27.75 16.68 -54.74
C ASP A 329 26.82 15.50 -54.39
N THR A 330 26.04 15.62 -53.30
CA THR A 330 24.93 14.74 -52.94
C THR A 330 23.59 15.35 -53.36
N GLU A 331 22.65 14.51 -53.79
CA GLU A 331 21.29 14.95 -54.11
C GLU A 331 20.48 15.21 -52.83
N ASP A 332 19.42 16.02 -52.95
CA ASP A 332 18.41 16.16 -51.91
C ASP A 332 17.82 14.79 -51.57
N ILE A 333 17.43 14.60 -50.30
CA ILE A 333 16.90 13.33 -49.81
C ILE A 333 15.38 13.45 -49.70
N ASP A 334 14.65 12.52 -50.31
CA ASP A 334 13.22 12.32 -50.11
C ASP A 334 12.97 10.83 -49.86
N PHE A 335 12.64 10.47 -48.61
CA PHE A 335 12.65 9.09 -48.15
C PHE A 335 11.41 8.72 -47.32
N ASP A 336 10.75 7.63 -47.71
CA ASP A 336 9.65 7.04 -46.95
C ASP A 336 10.20 6.15 -45.82
N GLY A 337 10.69 6.78 -44.76
CA GLY A 337 11.23 6.13 -43.57
C GLY A 337 12.09 7.06 -42.72
N ASP A 338 12.93 6.48 -41.86
CA ASP A 338 13.87 7.23 -41.04
C ASP A 338 15.14 7.58 -41.84
N VAL A 339 15.72 8.77 -41.61
CA VAL A 339 16.99 9.21 -42.22
C VAL A 339 18.02 9.53 -41.16
N VAL A 340 19.24 9.01 -41.32
CA VAL A 340 20.38 9.27 -40.43
C VAL A 340 21.55 9.79 -41.26
N VAL A 341 22.07 10.96 -40.90
CA VAL A 341 23.30 11.54 -41.48
C VAL A 341 24.39 11.53 -40.41
N LYS A 342 25.48 10.79 -40.67
CA LYS A 342 26.60 10.66 -39.72
C LYS A 342 27.56 11.84 -39.71
N GLY A 343 27.50 12.71 -40.72
CA GLY A 343 28.27 13.95 -40.81
C GLY A 343 27.40 15.20 -40.71
N ASN A 344 27.88 16.29 -41.30
CA ASN A 344 27.18 17.57 -41.39
C ASN A 344 26.23 17.61 -42.59
N VAL A 345 25.19 18.42 -42.49
CA VAL A 345 24.39 18.84 -43.64
C VAL A 345 24.90 20.23 -44.04
N GLN A 346 25.63 20.30 -45.16
CA GLN A 346 26.20 21.52 -45.70
C GLN A 346 25.12 22.40 -46.33
N ASP A 347 25.53 23.58 -46.81
CA ASP A 347 24.63 24.62 -47.34
C ASP A 347 23.72 24.14 -48.48
N HIS A 348 22.47 24.61 -48.47
CA HIS A 348 21.48 24.47 -49.54
C HIS A 348 21.01 23.04 -49.86
N MET A 349 21.04 22.16 -48.86
CA MET A 349 20.49 20.80 -48.95
C MET A 349 19.05 20.75 -48.43
N VAL A 350 18.26 19.82 -48.98
CA VAL A 350 16.91 19.50 -48.51
C VAL A 350 16.80 18.02 -48.15
N ILE A 351 16.26 17.72 -46.96
CA ILE A 351 15.95 16.35 -46.52
C ILE A 351 14.48 16.28 -46.13
N ARG A 352 13.75 15.32 -46.70
CA ARG A 352 12.35 14.98 -46.42
C ARG A 352 12.24 13.53 -45.99
N ALA A 353 11.54 13.29 -44.88
CA ALA A 353 11.36 11.97 -44.30
C ALA A 353 9.94 11.80 -43.72
N THR A 354 9.27 10.69 -44.05
CA THR A 354 8.01 10.28 -43.38
C THR A 354 8.27 9.77 -41.95
N GLY A 355 9.52 9.38 -41.66
CA GLY A 355 9.99 8.99 -40.34
C GLY A 355 10.72 10.11 -39.59
N ASN A 356 11.66 9.73 -38.73
CA ASN A 356 12.54 10.65 -38.01
C ASN A 356 13.74 11.06 -38.87
N ILE A 357 14.28 12.25 -38.61
CA ILE A 357 15.59 12.66 -39.13
C ILE A 357 16.58 12.81 -37.98
N SER A 358 17.74 12.16 -38.09
CA SER A 358 18.83 12.25 -37.10
C SER A 358 20.14 12.70 -37.75
N ILE A 359 20.68 13.82 -37.29
CA ILE A 359 21.95 14.39 -37.77
C ILE A 359 22.96 14.37 -36.62
N ILE A 360 24.09 13.69 -36.79
CA ILE A 360 25.17 13.71 -35.79
C ILE A 360 25.94 15.05 -35.87
N GLY A 361 26.19 15.53 -37.08
CA GLY A 361 26.90 16.77 -37.31
C GLY A 361 26.03 18.01 -37.11
N SER A 362 26.47 19.10 -37.71
CA SER A 362 25.74 20.37 -37.74
C SER A 362 24.98 20.54 -39.06
N VAL A 363 24.00 21.43 -39.05
CA VAL A 363 23.19 21.81 -40.22
C VAL A 363 23.49 23.26 -40.55
N TYR A 364 23.87 23.53 -41.79
CA TYR A 364 24.19 24.86 -42.30
C TYR A 364 23.25 25.22 -43.44
N HIS A 365 22.52 26.33 -43.33
CA HIS A 365 21.72 26.94 -44.40
C HIS A 365 20.87 25.95 -45.24
N SER A 366 20.27 24.97 -44.56
CA SER A 366 19.59 23.82 -45.17
C SER A 366 18.25 23.51 -44.51
N GLU A 367 17.43 22.73 -45.20
CA GLU A 367 16.04 22.47 -44.82
C GLU A 367 15.80 20.99 -44.49
N LEU A 368 15.18 20.74 -43.33
CA LEU A 368 14.88 19.40 -42.83
C LEU A 368 13.39 19.30 -42.51
N TYR A 369 12.73 18.31 -43.09
CA TYR A 369 11.30 18.07 -42.96
C TYR A 369 11.06 16.62 -42.53
N ALA A 370 10.58 16.43 -41.31
CA ALA A 370 10.20 15.12 -40.79
C ALA A 370 8.72 15.13 -40.41
N GLU A 371 7.96 14.11 -40.78
CA GLU A 371 6.63 13.91 -40.19
C GLU A 371 6.73 13.53 -38.71
N GLN A 372 7.84 12.89 -38.31
CA GLN A 372 8.11 12.50 -36.92
C GLN A 372 9.03 13.51 -36.23
N ASN A 373 10.13 13.05 -35.62
CA ASN A 373 11.05 13.87 -34.84
C ASN A 373 12.28 14.28 -35.64
N ILE A 374 12.89 15.41 -35.28
CA ILE A 374 14.21 15.81 -35.78
C ILE A 374 15.17 15.91 -34.61
N GLU A 375 16.28 15.16 -34.64
CA GLU A 375 17.39 15.31 -33.70
C GLU A 375 18.66 15.76 -34.44
N VAL A 376 19.27 16.86 -33.98
CA VAL A 376 20.56 17.35 -34.46
C VAL A 376 21.52 17.45 -33.28
N GLN A 377 22.49 16.55 -33.19
CA GLN A 377 23.45 16.58 -32.07
C GLN A 377 24.38 17.81 -32.13
N GLY A 378 24.60 18.35 -33.34
CA GLY A 378 25.37 19.57 -33.56
C GLY A 378 24.55 20.86 -33.55
N LYS A 379 25.10 21.88 -34.20
CA LYS A 379 24.51 23.22 -34.29
C LYS A 379 23.61 23.32 -35.51
N VAL A 380 22.59 24.16 -35.45
CA VAL A 380 21.80 24.57 -36.61
C VAL A 380 22.08 26.05 -36.87
N ILE A 381 22.70 26.36 -38.00
CA ILE A 381 23.07 27.72 -38.40
C ILE A 381 22.37 28.04 -39.72
N GLY A 382 21.45 29.00 -39.71
CA GLY A 382 20.72 29.42 -40.91
C GLY A 382 19.72 28.39 -41.45
N GLY A 383 19.51 27.27 -40.76
CA GLY A 383 18.65 26.17 -41.22
C GLY A 383 17.17 26.32 -40.87
N ILE A 384 16.34 25.58 -41.60
CA ILE A 384 14.89 25.47 -41.39
C ILE A 384 14.56 24.03 -41.03
N LEU A 385 14.09 23.79 -39.80
CA LEU A 385 13.70 22.46 -39.33
C LEU A 385 12.19 22.44 -39.07
N ARG A 386 11.49 21.46 -39.63
CA ARG A 386 10.06 21.24 -39.42
C ARG A 386 9.77 19.80 -39.03
N ALA A 387 9.22 19.59 -37.85
CA ALA A 387 8.85 18.29 -37.32
C ALA A 387 7.34 18.21 -37.06
N GLY A 388 6.68 17.22 -37.66
CA GLY A 388 5.24 17.01 -37.51
C GLY A 388 4.37 18.13 -38.11
N ASP A 389 4.89 18.87 -39.09
CA ASP A 389 4.17 19.99 -39.76
C ASP A 389 2.90 19.49 -40.49
N GLU A 390 2.92 18.27 -41.04
CA GLU A 390 1.76 17.68 -41.73
C GLU A 390 0.58 17.37 -40.79
N ASN A 391 0.86 17.13 -39.49
CA ASN A 391 -0.18 16.94 -38.48
C ASN A 391 -0.68 18.27 -37.89
N ALA A 392 -0.06 19.41 -38.23
CA ALA A 392 -0.51 20.72 -37.76
C ALA A 392 -1.91 21.06 -38.27
N VAL A 393 -2.30 20.55 -39.44
CA VAL A 393 -3.67 20.69 -39.98
C VAL A 393 -4.71 20.13 -39.03
N PHE A 394 -4.38 19.09 -38.23
CA PHE A 394 -5.32 18.52 -37.26
C PHE A 394 -5.68 19.50 -36.16
N GLN A 395 -4.80 20.42 -35.77
CA GLN A 395 -5.13 21.45 -34.78
C GLN A 395 -6.22 22.40 -35.28
N THR A 396 -6.23 22.67 -36.58
CA THR A 396 -7.22 23.55 -37.23
C THR A 396 -8.49 22.79 -37.62
N LEU A 397 -8.35 21.55 -38.10
CA LEU A 397 -9.43 20.75 -38.62
C LEU A 397 -10.25 20.07 -37.51
N LEU A 398 -9.61 19.66 -36.41
CA LEU A 398 -10.28 18.93 -35.31
C LEU A 398 -11.49 19.71 -34.76
N PRO A 399 -11.39 21.01 -34.42
CA PRO A 399 -12.54 21.78 -33.97
C PRO A 399 -13.67 21.85 -35.00
N ILE A 400 -13.35 21.91 -36.30
CA ILE A 400 -14.35 21.96 -37.36
C ILE A 400 -15.10 20.63 -37.45
N VAL A 401 -14.37 19.51 -37.43
CA VAL A 401 -14.97 18.17 -37.43
C VAL A 401 -15.82 17.92 -36.19
N GLU A 402 -15.38 18.37 -35.01
CA GLU A 402 -16.18 18.32 -33.77
C GLU A 402 -17.47 19.14 -33.89
N LYS A 403 -17.43 20.33 -34.52
CA LYS A 403 -18.65 21.09 -34.81
C LYS A 403 -19.58 20.32 -35.76
N VAL A 404 -19.06 19.67 -36.80
CA VAL A 404 -19.89 18.85 -37.72
C VAL A 404 -20.59 17.71 -36.96
N ILE A 405 -19.87 17.03 -36.05
CA ILE A 405 -20.44 15.99 -35.18
C ILE A 405 -21.59 16.56 -34.33
N LEU A 406 -21.41 17.73 -33.72
CA LEU A 406 -22.47 18.40 -32.94
C LEU A 406 -23.71 18.73 -33.78
N VAL A 407 -23.52 19.15 -35.04
CA VAL A 407 -24.62 19.40 -35.98
C VAL A 407 -25.39 18.09 -36.26
N ILE A 408 -24.68 16.98 -36.46
CA ILE A 408 -25.30 15.66 -36.66
C ILE A 408 -26.06 15.20 -35.40
N GLU A 409 -25.49 15.36 -34.22
CA GLU A 409 -26.14 15.00 -32.95
C GLU A 409 -27.41 15.82 -32.70
N ALA A 410 -27.42 17.11 -33.07
CA ALA A 410 -28.62 17.93 -33.03
C ALA A 410 -29.70 17.40 -33.98
N MET A 411 -29.33 16.94 -35.17
CA MET A 411 -30.26 16.28 -36.09
C MET A 411 -30.82 14.97 -35.50
N PHE A 412 -29.99 14.12 -34.89
CA PHE A 412 -30.45 12.88 -34.23
C PHE A 412 -31.34 13.14 -33.01
N THR A 413 -31.00 14.13 -32.19
CA THR A 413 -31.83 14.53 -31.04
C THR A 413 -33.20 15.03 -31.50
N GLY A 414 -33.23 15.77 -32.61
CA GLY A 414 -34.47 16.18 -33.28
C GLY A 414 -35.33 15.00 -33.77
N LEU A 415 -34.71 13.84 -34.03
CA LEU A 415 -35.37 12.61 -34.48
C LEU A 415 -35.84 11.70 -33.32
N GLN A 416 -35.17 11.74 -32.16
CA GLN A 416 -35.48 10.87 -31.01
C GLN A 416 -36.59 11.42 -30.09
N LEU A 417 -36.84 12.72 -30.09
CA LEU A 417 -37.93 13.35 -29.34
C LEU A 417 -39.25 13.26 -30.12
N THR A 418 -39.90 12.09 -30.07
CA THR A 418 -41.11 11.79 -30.86
C THR A 418 -42.42 12.33 -30.28
N GLU A 419 -42.47 12.78 -29.02
CA GLU A 419 -43.71 13.33 -28.45
C GLU A 419 -43.96 14.77 -28.92
N GLY A 420 -44.89 14.93 -29.87
CA GLY A 420 -45.47 16.22 -30.24
C GLY A 420 -44.85 16.96 -31.44
N ARG A 421 -43.87 16.38 -32.14
CA ARG A 421 -43.28 16.98 -33.35
C ARG A 421 -43.93 16.47 -34.64
N THR A 422 -44.02 17.37 -35.63
CA THR A 422 -44.50 17.08 -36.98
C THR A 422 -43.35 16.67 -37.91
N VAL A 423 -43.68 16.07 -39.06
CA VAL A 423 -42.69 15.80 -40.13
C VAL A 423 -41.99 17.09 -40.57
N GLN A 424 -42.68 18.23 -40.51
CA GLN A 424 -42.09 19.53 -40.85
C GLN A 424 -40.99 19.93 -39.87
N ASP A 425 -41.18 19.72 -38.56
CA ASP A 425 -40.16 20.06 -37.55
C ASP A 425 -38.89 19.23 -37.73
N ILE A 426 -39.04 17.97 -38.16
CA ILE A 426 -37.92 17.08 -38.50
C ILE A 426 -37.19 17.59 -39.75
N MET A 427 -37.94 17.95 -40.80
CA MET A 427 -37.40 18.47 -42.05
C MET A 427 -36.70 19.83 -41.87
N ASP A 428 -37.22 20.69 -40.99
CA ASP A 428 -36.61 21.98 -40.66
C ASP A 428 -35.29 21.78 -39.91
N SER A 429 -35.25 20.83 -38.97
CA SER A 429 -34.01 20.47 -38.26
C SER A 429 -32.93 19.92 -39.20
N ILE A 430 -33.32 19.11 -40.18
CA ILE A 430 -32.41 18.55 -41.18
C ILE A 430 -31.94 19.63 -42.17
N SER A 431 -32.83 20.51 -42.60
CA SER A 431 -32.48 21.62 -43.50
C SER A 431 -31.50 22.57 -42.82
N LYS A 432 -31.74 22.89 -41.55
CA LYS A 432 -30.80 23.66 -40.73
C LYS A 432 -29.46 22.95 -40.59
N GLY A 433 -29.45 21.66 -40.26
CA GLY A 433 -28.22 20.88 -40.14
C GLY A 433 -27.43 20.82 -41.46
N LYS A 434 -28.13 20.77 -42.59
CA LYS A 434 -27.52 20.88 -43.91
C LYS A 434 -26.81 22.23 -44.11
N GLU A 435 -27.48 23.34 -43.85
CA GLU A 435 -26.91 24.69 -43.98
C GLU A 435 -25.69 24.88 -43.08
N GLU A 436 -25.76 24.41 -41.83
CA GLU A 436 -24.64 24.46 -40.88
C GLU A 436 -23.46 23.60 -41.34
N THR A 437 -23.72 22.43 -41.91
CA THR A 437 -22.66 21.56 -42.45
C THR A 437 -22.00 22.18 -43.70
N GLU A 438 -22.78 22.75 -44.62
CA GLU A 438 -22.25 23.46 -45.79
C GLU A 438 -21.38 24.67 -45.38
N ALA A 439 -21.77 25.42 -44.34
CA ALA A 439 -20.96 26.51 -43.82
C ALA A 439 -19.63 26.03 -43.21
N LEU A 440 -19.62 24.88 -42.54
CA LEU A 440 -18.39 24.28 -41.99
C LEU A 440 -17.45 23.77 -43.09
N PHE A 441 -17.97 23.27 -44.22
CA PHE A 441 -17.14 22.94 -45.39
C PHE A 441 -16.50 24.19 -45.99
N GLN A 442 -17.20 25.33 -46.03
CA GLN A 442 -16.59 26.61 -46.45
C GLN A 442 -15.50 27.09 -45.49
N GLU A 443 -15.58 26.77 -44.18
CA GLU A 443 -14.46 27.01 -43.25
C GLU A 443 -13.24 26.14 -43.61
N ILE A 444 -13.45 24.90 -44.09
CA ILE A 444 -12.37 24.00 -44.54
C ILE A 444 -11.76 24.50 -45.85
N GLU A 445 -12.56 24.98 -46.79
CA GLU A 445 -12.09 25.55 -48.07
C GLU A 445 -11.09 26.70 -47.86
N GLN A 446 -11.30 27.52 -46.82
CA GLN A 446 -10.41 28.65 -46.49
C GLN A 446 -9.01 28.22 -46.03
N ILE A 447 -8.83 26.95 -45.68
CA ILE A 447 -7.57 26.39 -45.19
C ILE A 447 -7.03 25.29 -46.12
N GLU A 448 -7.58 25.09 -47.32
CA GLU A 448 -7.12 24.03 -48.24
C GLU A 448 -5.64 24.11 -48.61
N GLU A 449 -5.04 25.30 -48.60
CA GLU A 449 -3.63 25.51 -48.93
C GLU A 449 -2.67 24.75 -48.00
N ILE A 450 -3.11 24.37 -46.80
CA ILE A 450 -2.30 23.60 -45.84
C ILE A 450 -2.53 22.08 -45.92
N PHE A 451 -3.37 21.60 -46.85
CA PHE A 451 -3.71 20.19 -46.98
C PHE A 451 -2.77 19.48 -47.95
N THR A 452 -2.46 18.21 -47.67
CA THR A 452 -1.84 17.33 -48.66
C THR A 452 -2.87 16.90 -49.72
N PRO A 453 -2.44 16.48 -50.92
CA PRO A 453 -3.37 15.99 -51.96
C PRO A 453 -4.26 14.84 -51.50
N HIS A 454 -3.75 13.96 -50.62
CA HIS A 454 -4.53 12.88 -50.05
C HIS A 454 -5.60 13.39 -49.06
N GLN A 455 -5.25 14.37 -48.22
CA GLN A 455 -6.21 14.97 -47.28
C GLN A 455 -7.34 15.69 -48.03
N LEU A 456 -7.03 16.39 -49.12
CA LEU A 456 -8.05 17.01 -49.99
C LEU A 456 -9.02 15.97 -50.57
N GLN A 457 -8.51 14.82 -51.04
CA GLN A 457 -9.36 13.72 -51.54
C GLN A 457 -10.32 13.22 -50.46
N VAL A 458 -9.84 13.07 -49.22
CA VAL A 458 -10.68 12.63 -48.09
C VAL A 458 -11.78 13.64 -47.79
N VAL A 459 -11.48 14.95 -47.78
CA VAL A 459 -12.48 16.00 -47.58
C VAL A 459 -13.54 15.96 -48.68
N GLU A 460 -13.12 15.89 -49.95
CA GLU A 460 -14.03 15.80 -51.09
C GLU A 460 -14.96 14.58 -51.02
N GLU A 461 -14.45 13.42 -50.59
CA GLU A 461 -15.26 12.21 -50.42
C GLU A 461 -16.35 12.40 -49.36
N ILE A 462 -16.00 13.01 -48.23
CA ILE A 462 -16.92 13.26 -47.12
C ILE A 462 -18.00 14.26 -47.56
N GLU A 463 -17.59 15.35 -48.23
CA GLU A 463 -18.51 16.37 -48.75
C GLU A 463 -19.52 15.77 -49.76
N LYS A 464 -19.03 14.99 -50.73
CA LYS A 464 -19.88 14.25 -51.70
C LYS A 464 -20.86 13.32 -50.96
N LYS A 465 -20.43 12.70 -49.88
CA LYS A 465 -21.27 11.80 -49.08
C LYS A 465 -22.35 12.56 -48.31
N PHE A 466 -22.05 13.72 -47.74
CA PHE A 466 -23.08 14.59 -47.15
C PHE A 466 -24.11 15.06 -48.19
N ALA A 467 -23.65 15.45 -49.38
CA ALA A 467 -24.56 15.85 -50.47
C ALA A 467 -25.53 14.71 -50.85
N TYR A 468 -25.05 13.47 -50.89
CA TYR A 468 -25.88 12.28 -51.09
C TYR A 468 -26.86 12.05 -49.93
N VAL A 469 -26.37 12.05 -48.69
CA VAL A 469 -27.18 11.87 -47.47
C VAL A 469 -28.35 12.83 -47.43
N PHE A 470 -28.10 14.14 -47.58
CA PHE A 470 -29.15 15.15 -47.51
C PHE A 470 -30.15 15.06 -48.67
N LYS A 471 -29.71 14.60 -49.85
CA LYS A 471 -30.61 14.31 -50.97
C LYS A 471 -31.57 13.17 -50.64
N GLU A 472 -31.07 12.05 -50.12
CA GLU A 472 -31.88 10.88 -49.78
C GLU A 472 -32.84 11.16 -48.62
N ILE A 473 -32.38 11.89 -47.59
CA ILE A 473 -33.23 12.32 -46.48
C ILE A 473 -34.36 13.23 -46.99
N ARG A 474 -34.08 14.16 -47.91
CA ARG A 474 -35.10 15.01 -48.53
C ARG A 474 -36.14 14.21 -49.32
N LEU A 475 -35.74 13.08 -49.91
CA LEU A 475 -36.64 12.12 -50.55
C LEU A 475 -37.37 11.20 -49.56
N LEU A 476 -37.17 11.40 -48.25
CA LEU A 476 -37.70 10.58 -47.17
C LEU A 476 -37.27 9.11 -47.25
N HIS A 477 -36.13 8.84 -47.88
CA HIS A 477 -35.56 7.51 -47.97
C HIS A 477 -34.82 7.16 -46.67
N LYS A 478 -35.10 5.98 -46.14
CA LYS A 478 -34.43 5.45 -44.94
C LYS A 478 -32.91 5.34 -45.13
N GLU A 479 -32.46 5.10 -46.36
CA GLU A 479 -31.05 5.04 -46.77
C GLU A 479 -30.26 6.26 -46.29
N GLY A 480 -30.84 7.46 -46.43
CA GLY A 480 -30.18 8.71 -46.06
C GLY A 480 -29.84 8.79 -44.57
N PHE A 481 -30.72 8.28 -43.70
CA PHE A 481 -30.46 8.25 -42.25
C PHE A 481 -29.41 7.19 -41.86
N ILE A 482 -29.37 6.06 -42.56
CA ILE A 482 -28.36 5.01 -42.37
C ILE A 482 -26.98 5.54 -42.77
N GLU A 483 -26.90 6.22 -43.91
CA GLU A 483 -25.67 6.81 -44.40
C GLU A 483 -25.22 8.00 -43.55
N LEU A 484 -26.15 8.80 -43.01
CA LEU A 484 -25.81 9.85 -42.03
C LEU A 484 -25.14 9.26 -40.78
N ASN A 485 -25.66 8.15 -40.26
CA ASN A 485 -25.03 7.45 -39.14
C ASN A 485 -23.66 6.89 -39.52
N THR A 486 -23.50 6.37 -40.75
CA THR A 486 -22.21 5.88 -41.24
C THR A 486 -21.17 7.00 -41.34
N VAL A 487 -21.57 8.19 -41.78
CA VAL A 487 -20.72 9.38 -41.78
C VAL A 487 -20.37 9.79 -40.34
N TYR A 488 -21.35 9.81 -39.43
CA TYR A 488 -21.12 10.12 -38.01
C TYR A 488 -20.06 9.22 -37.37
N GLU A 489 -20.17 7.90 -37.51
CA GLU A 489 -19.19 6.95 -36.99
C GLU A 489 -17.80 7.14 -37.62
N ARG A 490 -17.74 7.44 -38.93
CA ARG A 490 -16.48 7.76 -39.62
C ARG A 490 -15.86 9.03 -39.02
N LEU A 491 -16.63 10.09 -38.80
CA LEU A 491 -16.12 11.33 -38.21
C LEU A 491 -15.66 11.14 -36.76
N LEU A 492 -16.36 10.36 -35.95
CA LEU A 492 -15.90 9.99 -34.60
C LEU A 492 -14.55 9.28 -34.64
N SER A 493 -14.39 8.30 -35.53
CA SER A 493 -13.12 7.59 -35.69
C SER A 493 -11.99 8.51 -36.16
N MET A 494 -12.29 9.50 -37.01
CA MET A 494 -11.33 10.52 -37.43
C MET A 494 -10.94 11.44 -36.29
N VAL A 495 -11.89 11.88 -35.45
CA VAL A 495 -11.61 12.69 -34.26
C VAL A 495 -10.71 11.94 -33.28
N GLU A 496 -10.97 10.66 -33.04
CA GLU A 496 -10.12 9.82 -32.19
C GLU A 496 -8.70 9.71 -32.76
N MET A 497 -8.57 9.43 -34.06
CA MET A 497 -7.27 9.36 -34.75
C MET A 497 -6.52 10.70 -34.68
N MET A 498 -7.18 11.83 -34.97
CA MET A 498 -6.57 13.15 -34.91
C MET A 498 -6.13 13.50 -33.48
N LYS A 499 -6.94 13.16 -32.46
CA LYS A 499 -6.58 13.34 -31.06
C LYS A 499 -5.38 12.47 -30.66
N GLU A 500 -5.31 11.22 -31.11
CA GLU A 500 -4.16 10.35 -30.88
C GLU A 500 -2.88 10.91 -31.50
N GLU A 501 -2.92 11.35 -32.76
CA GLU A 501 -1.76 11.92 -33.45
C GLU A 501 -1.34 13.28 -32.85
N LEU A 502 -2.28 14.07 -32.33
CA LEU A 502 -1.98 15.30 -31.59
C LEU A 502 -1.42 15.06 -30.18
N LEU A 503 -1.69 13.90 -29.57
CA LEU A 503 -1.09 13.50 -28.29
C LEU A 503 0.36 13.03 -28.45
N ASP A 504 0.73 12.55 -29.64
CA ASP A 504 2.08 12.12 -29.99
C ASP A 504 2.96 13.31 -30.36
N ALA A 505 3.30 14.12 -29.35
CA ALA A 505 4.06 15.35 -29.48
C ALA A 505 5.41 15.10 -30.19
N ARG A 506 5.59 15.70 -31.36
CA ARG A 506 6.84 15.63 -32.12
C ARG A 506 7.90 16.55 -31.53
N LEU A 507 9.15 16.13 -31.61
CA LEU A 507 10.28 16.80 -30.98
C LEU A 507 11.26 17.29 -32.04
N ILE A 508 11.65 18.56 -31.94
CA ILE A 508 12.91 19.03 -32.49
C ILE A 508 13.90 19.14 -31.34
N LYS A 509 14.97 18.35 -31.37
CA LYS A 509 16.04 18.40 -30.37
C LYS A 509 17.35 18.78 -31.02
N LEU A 510 18.03 19.79 -30.48
CA LEU A 510 19.31 20.26 -31.00
C LEU A 510 20.26 20.80 -29.94
N TYR A 511 21.55 20.94 -30.27
CA TYR A 511 22.51 21.54 -29.34
C TYR A 511 22.41 23.06 -29.29
N TYR A 512 22.34 23.73 -30.45
CA TYR A 512 22.36 25.20 -30.51
C TYR A 512 21.72 25.71 -31.81
N ALA A 513 20.98 26.82 -31.73
CA ALA A 513 20.34 27.45 -32.88
C ALA A 513 20.92 28.85 -33.14
N GLN A 514 21.26 29.16 -34.39
CA GLN A 514 21.67 30.51 -34.81
C GLN A 514 21.04 30.88 -36.15
N ASN A 515 20.37 32.03 -36.22
CA ASN A 515 19.66 32.49 -37.42
C ASN A 515 18.75 31.39 -38.01
N ALA A 516 18.24 30.49 -37.17
CA ALA A 516 17.52 29.30 -37.60
C ALA A 516 16.01 29.48 -37.41
N THR A 517 15.23 28.75 -38.19
CA THR A 517 13.78 28.63 -38.01
C THR A 517 13.43 27.21 -37.62
N LEU A 518 12.88 27.02 -36.42
CA LEU A 518 12.49 25.73 -35.88
C LEU A 518 10.98 25.73 -35.68
N LYS A 519 10.29 24.73 -36.24
CA LYS A 519 8.84 24.54 -36.08
C LYS A 519 8.54 23.09 -35.72
N SER A 520 8.02 22.86 -34.53
CA SER A 520 7.55 21.54 -34.11
C SER A 520 6.08 21.59 -33.72
N SER A 521 5.30 20.59 -34.15
CA SER A 521 3.91 20.42 -33.69
C SER A 521 3.83 20.03 -32.21
N GLY A 522 4.93 19.54 -31.62
CA GLY A 522 5.05 19.25 -30.20
C GLY A 522 6.05 20.18 -29.50
N ASP A 523 7.20 19.63 -29.11
CA ASP A 523 8.20 20.29 -28.29
C ASP A 523 9.45 20.69 -29.09
N VAL A 524 10.17 21.71 -28.60
CA VAL A 524 11.53 22.03 -29.05
C VAL A 524 12.46 22.00 -27.84
N GLU A 525 13.50 21.18 -27.90
CA GLU A 525 14.51 21.04 -26.86
C GLU A 525 15.90 21.50 -27.34
N ILE A 526 16.47 22.49 -26.66
CA ILE A 526 17.82 22.98 -26.87
C ILE A 526 18.71 22.50 -25.73
N THR A 527 19.69 21.65 -26.05
CA THR A 527 20.51 20.94 -25.06
C THR A 527 21.83 21.63 -24.72
N GLY A 528 22.30 22.52 -25.59
CA GLY A 528 23.59 23.19 -25.50
C GLY A 528 23.49 24.65 -25.07
N ASP A 529 24.24 25.50 -25.76
CA ASP A 529 24.57 26.85 -25.27
C ASP A 529 23.43 27.87 -25.41
N GLY A 530 22.35 27.52 -26.10
CA GLY A 530 21.15 28.33 -26.24
C GLY A 530 20.81 28.65 -27.69
N SER A 531 20.36 29.88 -27.94
CA SER A 531 19.96 30.33 -29.28
C SER A 531 20.37 31.77 -29.56
N TYR A 532 20.65 32.08 -30.82
CA TYR A 532 20.94 33.44 -31.29
C TYR A 532 20.08 33.80 -32.48
N GLN A 533 19.32 34.90 -32.38
CA GLN A 533 18.55 35.48 -33.47
C GLN A 533 17.68 34.46 -34.25
N SER A 534 17.10 33.50 -33.54
CA SER A 534 16.36 32.37 -34.13
C SER A 534 14.86 32.50 -33.90
N SER A 535 14.06 31.94 -34.79
CA SER A 535 12.60 31.82 -34.66
C SER A 535 12.27 30.39 -34.25
N ILE A 536 11.68 30.21 -33.08
CA ILE A 536 11.41 28.89 -32.49
C ILE A 536 9.91 28.82 -32.17
N VAL A 537 9.23 27.86 -32.78
CA VAL A 537 7.81 27.61 -32.58
C VAL A 537 7.61 26.16 -32.14
N ALA A 538 6.91 25.97 -31.04
CA ALA A 538 6.55 24.66 -30.50
C ALA A 538 5.04 24.61 -30.20
N GLY A 539 4.36 23.55 -30.59
CA GLY A 539 2.95 23.34 -30.26
C GLY A 539 2.68 23.19 -28.77
N ASN A 540 3.66 22.76 -27.97
CA ASN A 540 3.51 22.57 -26.52
C ASN A 540 4.61 23.26 -25.69
N GLU A 541 5.86 22.78 -25.69
CA GLU A 541 6.94 23.32 -24.86
C GLU A 541 8.21 23.70 -25.64
N ILE A 542 8.81 24.84 -25.31
CA ILE A 542 10.21 25.16 -25.64
C ILE A 542 11.05 25.01 -24.37
N ARG A 543 12.04 24.11 -24.39
CA ARG A 543 12.89 23.81 -23.23
C ARG A 543 14.37 23.99 -23.56
N PHE A 544 15.05 24.78 -22.74
CA PHE A 544 16.52 24.82 -22.66
C PHE A 544 16.96 23.98 -21.47
N THR A 545 17.71 22.90 -21.71
CA THR A 545 18.00 21.93 -20.64
C THR A 545 19.04 22.44 -19.64
N LYS A 546 19.95 23.33 -20.06
CA LYS A 546 20.94 23.93 -19.18
C LYS A 546 20.44 25.28 -18.67
N PHE A 547 20.53 25.48 -17.35
CA PHE A 547 20.22 26.78 -16.72
C PHE A 547 21.17 27.92 -17.17
N ALA A 548 22.32 27.57 -17.75
CA ALA A 548 23.29 28.50 -18.31
C ALA A 548 23.06 28.80 -19.80
N SER A 549 22.14 28.12 -20.49
CA SER A 549 21.83 28.40 -21.90
C SER A 549 21.33 29.84 -22.07
N VAL A 550 21.81 30.53 -23.10
CA VAL A 550 21.49 31.94 -23.35
C VAL A 550 20.62 32.07 -24.59
N VAL A 551 19.46 32.69 -24.45
CA VAL A 551 18.59 33.12 -25.54
C VAL A 551 18.93 34.57 -25.87
N LYS A 552 19.65 34.76 -26.98
CA LYS A 552 20.14 36.07 -27.43
C LYS A 552 19.38 36.49 -28.69
N GLY A 553 18.27 37.20 -28.50
CA GLY A 553 17.43 37.71 -29.58
C GLY A 553 16.63 36.64 -30.33
N GLY A 554 15.70 37.12 -31.17
CA GLY A 554 14.76 36.27 -31.90
C GLY A 554 13.41 36.12 -31.19
N THR A 555 12.64 35.14 -31.65
CA THR A 555 11.23 34.93 -31.27
C THR A 555 11.02 33.49 -30.84
N LEU A 556 10.47 33.29 -29.64
CA LEU A 556 10.08 31.99 -29.11
C LEU A 556 8.57 31.98 -28.88
N LEU A 557 7.86 31.07 -29.51
CA LEU A 557 6.42 30.88 -29.38
C LEU A 557 6.14 29.43 -28.98
N ALA A 558 5.51 29.23 -27.82
CA ALA A 558 5.10 27.90 -27.38
C ALA A 558 3.59 27.84 -27.11
N GLY A 559 3.01 26.65 -27.23
CA GLY A 559 1.63 26.42 -26.79
C GLY A 559 1.47 26.72 -25.30
N ARG A 560 2.17 25.97 -24.44
CA ARG A 560 1.97 26.00 -22.98
C ARG A 560 3.17 26.53 -22.22
N PHE A 561 4.37 26.08 -22.52
CA PHE A 561 5.52 26.34 -21.65
C PHE A 561 6.76 26.83 -22.39
N ILE A 562 7.43 27.82 -21.81
CA ILE A 562 8.81 28.16 -22.18
C ILE A 562 9.68 28.08 -20.93
N LYS A 563 10.66 27.18 -20.94
CA LYS A 563 11.68 27.04 -19.88
C LYS A 563 13.03 27.42 -20.44
N ALA A 564 13.45 28.66 -20.19
CA ALA A 564 14.72 29.20 -20.66
C ALA A 564 15.72 29.35 -19.51
N GLY A 565 17.02 29.27 -19.81
CA GLY A 565 18.09 29.54 -18.83
C GLY A 565 18.22 31.03 -18.54
N ILE A 566 18.89 31.73 -19.45
CA ILE A 566 19.12 33.17 -19.43
C ILE A 566 18.54 33.76 -20.70
N VAL A 567 17.72 34.81 -20.60
CA VAL A 567 17.05 35.43 -21.74
C VAL A 567 17.46 36.90 -21.84
N GLY A 568 17.83 37.31 -23.04
CA GLY A 568 18.38 38.63 -23.31
C GLY A 568 19.86 38.73 -22.97
N THR A 569 20.42 39.93 -23.16
CA THR A 569 21.82 40.23 -22.87
C THR A 569 21.94 41.65 -22.29
N PRO A 570 23.06 41.99 -21.63
CA PRO A 570 23.34 43.37 -21.21
C PRO A 570 23.30 44.40 -22.34
N SER A 571 23.49 43.97 -23.58
CA SER A 571 23.41 44.80 -24.79
C SER A 571 21.98 45.02 -25.30
N GLU A 572 20.95 44.63 -24.54
CA GLU A 572 19.52 44.86 -24.83
C GLU A 572 19.07 44.35 -26.22
N ILE A 573 19.59 43.21 -26.66
CA ILE A 573 19.11 42.56 -27.90
C ILE A 573 17.66 42.12 -27.69
N GLN A 574 16.77 42.69 -28.50
CA GLN A 574 15.33 42.41 -28.46
C GLN A 574 15.07 40.91 -28.60
N THR A 575 14.43 40.35 -27.57
CA THR A 575 14.08 38.94 -27.48
C THR A 575 12.61 38.85 -27.10
N PHE A 576 11.81 38.16 -27.91
CA PHE A 576 10.37 38.05 -27.73
C PHE A 576 9.97 36.62 -27.38
N LEU A 577 9.26 36.44 -26.26
CA LEU A 577 8.72 35.14 -25.86
C LEU A 577 7.20 35.25 -25.67
N LYS A 578 6.45 34.28 -26.20
CA LYS A 578 5.00 34.19 -26.03
C LYS A 578 4.56 32.75 -25.78
N VAL A 579 3.63 32.59 -24.83
CA VAL A 579 2.84 31.36 -24.66
C VAL A 579 1.39 31.61 -25.08
N LEU A 580 0.79 30.64 -25.78
CA LEU A 580 -0.58 30.77 -26.32
C LEU A 580 -1.66 30.35 -25.30
N ASP A 581 -1.38 29.35 -24.48
CA ASP A 581 -2.27 28.82 -23.45
C ASP A 581 -2.38 29.83 -22.29
N ARG A 582 -3.62 30.06 -21.82
CA ARG A 582 -3.92 30.92 -20.69
C ARG A 582 -3.34 30.39 -19.37
N GLU A 583 -3.25 29.07 -19.22
CA GLU A 583 -2.63 28.43 -18.05
C GLU A 583 -1.12 28.24 -18.22
N GLY A 584 -0.58 28.56 -19.41
CA GLY A 584 0.83 28.46 -19.74
C GLY A 584 1.74 29.36 -18.90
N ASP A 585 3.03 29.04 -18.91
CA ASP A 585 4.04 29.74 -18.11
C ASP A 585 5.40 29.91 -18.83
N ILE A 586 6.09 31.01 -18.49
CA ILE A 586 7.43 31.33 -19.00
C ILE A 586 8.37 31.45 -17.80
N THR A 587 9.43 30.65 -17.78
CA THR A 587 10.43 30.62 -16.70
C THR A 587 11.84 30.88 -17.24
N GLY A 588 12.65 31.61 -16.45
CA GLY A 588 14.05 31.91 -16.79
C GLY A 588 14.59 33.13 -16.04
N ARG A 589 15.85 33.49 -16.30
CA ARG A 589 16.48 34.73 -15.81
C ARG A 589 16.50 35.76 -16.93
N PHE A 590 15.86 36.90 -16.74
CA PHE A 590 15.62 37.88 -17.81
C PHE A 590 16.49 39.14 -17.65
N TYR A 591 17.18 39.52 -18.72
CA TYR A 591 17.79 40.84 -18.87
C TYR A 591 16.79 41.87 -19.39
N LYS A 592 17.11 43.14 -19.16
CA LYS A 592 16.39 44.30 -19.72
C LYS A 592 16.40 44.23 -21.26
N GLY A 593 15.26 44.59 -21.88
CA GLY A 593 15.06 44.45 -23.34
C GLY A 593 14.39 43.14 -23.78
N THR A 594 13.98 42.30 -22.83
CA THR A 594 13.13 41.12 -23.09
C THR A 594 11.66 41.52 -22.99
N THR A 595 10.87 41.17 -24.01
CA THR A 595 9.41 41.33 -24.01
C THR A 595 8.74 39.97 -23.89
N LEU A 596 7.86 39.84 -22.90
CA LEU A 596 7.11 38.62 -22.62
C LEU A 596 5.61 38.88 -22.82
N MET A 597 4.92 37.94 -23.47
CA MET A 597 3.47 37.97 -23.61
C MET A 597 2.86 36.71 -22.99
N ARG A 598 2.06 36.91 -21.93
CA ARG A 598 1.31 35.85 -21.23
C ARG A 598 -0.12 36.35 -20.99
N LYS A 599 -1.13 35.53 -21.30
CA LYS A 599 -2.56 35.89 -21.09
C LYS A 599 -2.97 37.22 -21.74
N ASP A 600 -2.40 37.54 -22.91
CA ASP A 600 -2.58 38.83 -23.60
C ASP A 600 -2.15 40.08 -22.81
N GLU A 601 -1.45 39.92 -21.69
CA GLU A 601 -0.79 41.00 -20.96
C GLU A 601 0.67 41.13 -21.42
N LEU A 602 1.04 42.33 -21.87
CA LEU A 602 2.42 42.67 -22.21
C LEU A 602 3.15 43.08 -20.93
N LYS A 603 4.24 42.37 -20.58
CA LYS A 603 5.14 42.78 -19.48
C LYS A 603 6.53 43.00 -20.03
N ASP A 604 6.93 44.27 -20.11
CA ASP A 604 8.33 44.65 -20.28
C ASP A 604 9.03 44.55 -18.92
N TYR A 605 10.07 43.73 -18.83
CA TYR A 605 10.78 43.53 -17.56
C TYR A 605 11.84 44.63 -17.36
N ALA A 606 11.76 45.33 -16.23
CA ALA A 606 12.88 46.04 -15.66
C ALA A 606 13.75 45.03 -14.88
N ALA A 607 15.04 44.97 -15.19
CA ALA A 607 16.00 43.95 -14.71
C ALA A 607 15.88 43.60 -13.22
N ILE A 608 15.99 42.32 -12.88
CA ILE A 608 16.36 41.88 -11.53
C ILE A 608 17.89 41.79 -11.48
N LEU A 609 18.53 42.85 -11.00
CA LEU A 609 19.85 42.76 -10.39
C LEU A 609 19.65 42.36 -8.92
N LYS A 610 20.08 41.15 -8.56
CA LYS A 610 20.92 40.89 -7.38
C LYS A 610 21.57 39.52 -7.47
#